data_AF-A0A845WZM4-F1
#
_entry.id   AF-A0A845WZM4-F1
#
_cell.length_a   1.000
_cell.length_b   1.000
_cell.length_c   1.000
_cell.angle_alpha   90.00
_cell.angle_beta   90.00
_cell.angle_gamma   90.00
#
_symmetry.space_group_name_H-M   'P 1'
#
loop_
_entity.id
_entity.type
_entity.pdbx_description
1 polymer ?
#
loop_
_entity_poly.entity_id
_entity_poly.type
_entity_poly.pdbx_seq_one_letter_code
_entity_poly.pdbx_strand_id
1 'polypeptide(L)'
;METKLVLLQHIKKDWSESPQAKICEEILEYLISYKNPEKLHLTYGIIKKILSNGYSDIHILQALQYLSGDRVPLLKSKFEMIDDCGDEYLLDDEDVAVAQKTGVLFHPEKEEVVEDFENKVFIYFIASDWVRANTVS
;
A
#
# COMPACT_ATOMS: atom_id res chain seq x y z
N MET A 1 14.95 -11.95 13.79
CA MET A 1 14.36 -11.36 15.01
C MET A 1 14.87 -9.94 15.29
N GLU A 2 16.17 -9.68 15.08
CA GLU A 2 16.80 -8.36 15.24
C GLU A 2 16.19 -7.26 14.35
N THR A 3 15.76 -7.60 13.12
CA THR A 3 15.24 -6.63 12.15
C THR A 3 13.83 -6.11 12.48
N LYS A 4 12.93 -6.92 13.07
CA LYS A 4 11.60 -6.45 13.52
C LYS A 4 11.75 -5.38 14.61
N LEU A 5 12.64 -5.63 15.57
CA LEU A 5 12.89 -4.71 16.69
C LEU A 5 13.42 -3.36 16.20
N VAL A 6 14.30 -3.35 15.20
CA VAL A 6 14.81 -2.10 14.58
C VAL A 6 13.69 -1.30 13.92
N LEU A 7 12.79 -1.95 13.17
CA LEU A 7 11.65 -1.25 12.56
C LEU A 7 10.70 -0.66 13.60
N LEU A 8 10.39 -1.41 14.66
CA LEU A 8 9.58 -0.92 15.78
C LEU A 8 10.25 0.28 16.47
N GLN A 9 11.57 0.26 16.61
CA GLN A 9 12.31 1.41 17.15
C GLN A 9 12.21 2.65 16.24
N HIS A 10 12.29 2.48 14.91
CA HIS A 10 12.10 3.59 13.97
C HIS A 10 10.68 4.17 14.07
N ILE A 11 9.66 3.32 14.03
CA ILE A 11 8.25 3.72 14.19
C ILE A 11 8.07 4.49 15.49
N LYS A 12 8.53 3.94 16.61
CA LYS A 12 8.39 4.58 17.93
C LYS A 12 9.16 5.90 18.02
N LYS A 13 10.35 5.99 17.42
CA LYS A 13 11.14 7.22 17.42
C LYS A 13 10.46 8.35 16.64
N ASP A 14 9.84 8.03 15.50
CA ASP A 14 9.26 9.03 14.61
C ASP A 14 7.83 9.42 15.02
N TRP A 15 7.06 8.47 15.55
CA TRP A 15 5.64 8.64 15.84
C TRP A 15 5.27 8.58 17.32
N SER A 16 6.19 8.20 18.21
CA SER A 16 5.96 8.08 19.66
C SER A 16 4.68 7.27 19.97
N GLU A 17 3.80 7.77 20.85
CA GLU A 17 2.54 7.10 21.22
C GLU A 17 1.34 7.57 20.36
N SER A 18 1.61 8.11 19.16
CA SER A 18 0.54 8.58 18.26
C SER A 18 -0.25 7.42 17.62
N PRO A 19 -1.45 7.68 17.10
CA PRO A 19 -2.23 6.67 16.38
C PRO A 19 -1.47 6.03 15.20
N GLN A 20 -0.64 6.81 14.51
CA GLN A 20 0.18 6.36 13.39
C GLN A 20 1.17 5.28 13.80
N ALA A 21 1.76 5.39 15.00
CA ALA A 21 2.66 4.36 15.53
C ALA A 21 1.94 3.01 15.66
N LYS A 22 0.75 3.01 16.28
CA LYS A 22 -0.06 1.80 16.46
C LYS A 22 -0.52 1.20 15.13
N ILE A 23 -0.96 2.04 14.19
CA ILE A 23 -1.31 1.59 12.83
C ILE A 23 -0.11 0.93 12.15
N CYS A 24 1.08 1.51 12.25
CA CYS A 24 2.29 0.93 11.68
C CYS A 24 2.64 -0.42 12.33
N GLU A 25 2.49 -0.55 13.65
CA GLU A 25 2.72 -1.79 14.38
C GLU A 25 1.72 -2.89 13.97
N GLU A 26 0.43 -2.58 13.92
CA GLU A 26 -0.62 -3.52 13.50
C GLU A 26 -0.41 -4.02 12.07
N ILE A 27 -0.05 -3.11 11.14
CA ILE A 27 0.27 -3.50 9.76
C ILE A 27 1.52 -4.37 9.72
N LEU A 28 2.59 -4.01 10.44
CA LEU A 28 3.80 -4.83 10.50
C LEU A 28 3.48 -6.24 11.03
N GLU A 29 2.68 -6.35 12.09
CA GLU A 29 2.27 -7.64 12.67
C GLU A 29 1.42 -8.46 11.70
N TYR A 30 0.51 -7.83 10.97
CA TYR A 30 -0.24 -8.48 9.92
C TYR A 30 0.68 -9.01 8.81
N LEU A 31 1.60 -8.18 8.30
CA LEU A 31 2.50 -8.56 7.21
C LEU A 31 3.41 -9.73 7.57
N ILE A 32 3.94 -9.77 8.79
CA ILE A 32 4.85 -10.84 9.22
C ILE A 32 4.12 -12.14 9.61
N SER A 33 2.84 -12.07 9.96
CA SER A 33 2.04 -13.25 10.30
C SER A 33 1.39 -13.90 9.07
N TYR A 34 1.39 -13.21 7.94
CA TYR A 34 0.79 -13.70 6.70
C TYR A 34 1.70 -14.74 6.02
N LYS A 35 1.15 -15.93 5.74
CA LYS A 35 1.92 -17.08 5.24
C LYS A 35 2.54 -16.87 3.85
N ASN A 36 1.88 -16.08 2.99
CA ASN A 36 2.28 -15.87 1.59
C ASN A 36 2.28 -14.37 1.26
N PRO A 37 3.20 -13.58 1.84
CA PRO A 37 3.18 -12.12 1.72
C PRO A 37 3.30 -11.63 0.28
N GLU A 38 3.82 -12.43 -0.63
CA GLU A 38 3.86 -12.17 -2.08
C GLU A 38 2.49 -12.17 -2.76
N LYS A 39 1.46 -12.75 -2.13
CA LYS A 39 0.07 -12.76 -2.63
C LYS A 39 -0.78 -11.66 -2.02
N LEU A 40 -0.20 -10.79 -1.19
CA LEU A 40 -0.94 -9.71 -0.56
C LEU A 40 -1.32 -8.67 -1.60
N HIS A 41 -2.62 -8.40 -1.64
CA HIS A 41 -3.22 -7.26 -2.33
C HIS A 41 -4.03 -6.51 -1.28
N LEU A 42 -3.50 -5.38 -0.82
CA LEU A 42 -4.05 -4.62 0.29
C LEU A 42 -4.66 -3.32 -0.24
N THR A 43 -5.93 -3.36 -0.61
CA THR A 43 -6.70 -2.13 -0.84
C THR A 43 -6.91 -1.37 0.46
N TYR A 44 -7.22 -0.08 0.37
CA TYR A 44 -7.56 0.73 1.55
C TYR A 44 -8.70 0.11 2.37
N GLY A 45 -9.70 -0.47 1.71
CA GLY A 45 -10.81 -1.17 2.36
C GLY A 45 -10.36 -2.41 3.14
N ILE A 46 -9.40 -3.18 2.64
CA ILE A 46 -8.80 -4.32 3.37
C ILE A 46 -7.99 -3.82 4.57
N ILE A 47 -7.20 -2.76 4.39
CA ILE A 47 -6.41 -2.16 5.46
C ILE A 47 -7.31 -1.74 6.62
N LYS A 48 -8.43 -1.06 6.34
CA LYS A 48 -9.40 -0.68 7.38
C LYS A 48 -10.02 -1.86 8.12
N LYS A 49 -10.10 -3.05 7.50
CA LYS A 49 -10.64 -4.26 8.14
C LYS A 49 -9.62 -4.96 9.04
N ILE A 50 -8.32 -4.86 8.73
CA ILE A 50 -7.26 -5.46 9.56
C ILE A 50 -6.88 -4.59 10.76
N LEU A 51 -7.06 -3.27 10.63
CA LEU A 51 -6.78 -2.34 11.71
C LEU A 51 -7.87 -2.40 12.78
N SER A 52 -7.45 -2.18 14.03
CA SER A 52 -8.38 -2.01 15.13
C SER A 52 -9.28 -0.78 14.93
N ASN A 53 -10.53 -0.88 15.39
CA ASN A 53 -11.54 0.15 15.15
C ASN A 53 -11.16 1.49 15.81
N GLY A 54 -11.39 2.60 15.09
CA GLY A 54 -11.36 3.96 15.66
C GLY A 54 -10.27 4.89 15.12
N TYR A 55 -9.42 4.43 14.20
CA TYR A 55 -8.47 5.30 13.52
C TYR A 55 -9.15 6.19 12.47
N SER A 56 -8.72 7.45 12.39
CA SER A 56 -9.17 8.37 11.33
C SER A 56 -8.48 8.04 10.02
N ASP A 57 -9.15 8.35 8.89
CA ASP A 57 -8.57 8.11 7.57
C ASP A 57 -7.24 8.85 7.37
N ILE A 58 -7.10 10.06 7.93
CA ILE A 58 -5.86 10.83 7.87
C ILE A 58 -4.69 10.07 8.55
N HIS A 59 -4.92 9.48 9.73
CA HIS A 59 -3.87 8.72 10.42
C HIS A 59 -3.47 7.46 9.65
N ILE A 60 -4.44 6.79 9.02
CA ILE A 60 -4.18 5.59 8.21
C ILE A 60 -3.34 5.98 6.99
N LEU A 61 -3.73 7.02 6.24
CA LEU A 61 -3.01 7.46 5.06
C LEU A 61 -1.57 7.90 5.39
N GLN A 62 -1.38 8.62 6.50
CA GLN A 62 -0.03 9.01 6.95
C GLN A 62 0.84 7.81 7.32
N ALA A 63 0.27 6.80 7.98
CA ALA A 63 0.98 5.57 8.28
C ALA A 63 1.34 4.80 7.01
N LEU A 64 0.39 4.64 6.07
CA LEU A 64 0.65 3.97 4.78
C LEU A 64 1.73 4.67 3.97
N GLN A 65 1.73 6.01 3.96
CA GLN A 65 2.78 6.79 3.32
C GLN A 65 4.14 6.54 3.98
N TYR A 66 4.21 6.55 5.30
CA TYR A 66 5.45 6.29 6.06
C TYR A 66 5.98 4.87 5.81
N LEU A 67 5.10 3.87 5.82
CA LEU A 67 5.42 2.46 5.57
C LEU A 67 5.81 2.15 4.12
N SER A 68 5.50 3.06 3.20
CA SER A 68 5.90 2.97 1.79
C SER A 68 7.19 3.77 1.51
N GLY A 69 7.73 4.47 2.52
CA GLY A 69 8.94 5.27 2.40
C GLY A 69 10.22 4.52 2.78
N ASP A 70 11.36 5.15 2.52
CA ASP A 70 12.68 4.51 2.64
C ASP A 70 13.07 4.06 4.06
N ARG A 71 12.53 4.73 5.09
CA ARG A 71 12.94 4.47 6.48
C ARG A 71 12.35 3.17 7.03
N VAL A 72 11.10 2.89 6.70
CA VAL A 72 10.38 1.68 7.11
C VAL A 72 9.68 1.13 5.88
N PRO A 73 10.42 0.54 4.92
CA PRO A 73 9.89 0.14 3.63
C PRO A 73 9.18 -1.21 3.77
N LEU A 74 8.00 -1.22 4.38
CA LEU A 74 7.20 -2.42 4.61
C LEU A 74 6.19 -2.67 3.49
N LEU A 75 5.73 -1.59 2.86
CA LEU A 75 4.75 -1.62 1.78
C LEU A 75 5.36 -1.06 0.49
N LYS A 76 4.82 -1.51 -0.63
CA LYS A 76 5.00 -0.87 -1.93
C LYS A 76 3.63 -0.53 -2.48
N SER A 77 3.42 0.73 -2.83
CA SER A 77 2.20 1.16 -3.53
C SER A 77 2.21 0.65 -4.96
N LYS A 78 1.05 0.17 -5.40
CA LYS A 78 0.76 -0.22 -6.76
C LYS A 78 -0.59 0.32 -7.18
N PHE A 79 -0.81 0.35 -8.48
CA PHE A 79 -2.00 0.92 -9.07
C PHE A 79 -2.70 -0.11 -9.93
N GLU A 80 -4.02 -0.08 -9.88
CA GLU A 80 -4.88 -0.86 -10.74
C GLU A 80 -5.97 0.03 -11.30
N MET A 81 -6.39 -0.29 -12.51
CA MET A 81 -7.58 0.28 -13.12
C MET A 81 -8.71 -0.75 -13.00
N ILE A 82 -9.89 -0.30 -12.58
CA ILE A 82 -11.12 -1.09 -12.65
C ILE A 82 -12.01 -0.45 -13.71
N ASP A 83 -12.33 -1.21 -14.76
CA ASP A 83 -13.20 -0.70 -15.83
C ASP A 83 -14.70 -0.79 -15.49
N ASP A 84 -15.55 -0.31 -16.39
CA ASP A 84 -17.00 -0.26 -16.17
C ASP A 84 -17.65 -1.66 -16.11
N CYS A 85 -16.95 -2.69 -16.59
CA CYS A 85 -17.35 -4.10 -16.48
C CYS A 85 -16.90 -4.74 -15.16
N GLY A 86 -16.06 -4.04 -14.39
CA GLY A 86 -15.47 -4.53 -13.14
C GLY A 86 -14.21 -5.36 -13.35
N ASP A 87 -13.63 -5.34 -14.54
CA ASP A 87 -12.37 -6.03 -14.81
C ASP A 87 -11.19 -5.20 -14.25
N GLU A 88 -10.26 -5.90 -13.59
CA GLU A 88 -9.08 -5.31 -12.95
C GLU A 88 -7.86 -5.42 -13.86
N TYR A 89 -7.17 -4.29 -14.08
CA TYR A 89 -5.94 -4.23 -14.86
C TYR A 89 -4.83 -3.56 -14.06
N LEU A 90 -3.67 -4.22 -13.99
CA LEU A 90 -2.51 -3.63 -13.34
C LEU A 90 -1.96 -2.47 -14.16
N LEU A 91 -1.59 -1.38 -13.48
CA LEU A 91 -0.96 -0.22 -14.10
C LEU A 91 0.49 -0.12 -13.66
N ASP A 92 1.35 0.25 -14.61
CA ASP A 92 2.72 0.59 -14.32
C ASP A 92 2.81 1.97 -13.67
N ASP A 93 3.78 2.11 -12.75
CA ASP A 93 3.97 3.34 -11.97
C ASP A 93 4.31 4.53 -12.90
N GLU A 94 4.95 4.26 -14.05
CA GLU A 94 5.25 5.25 -15.09
C GLU A 94 4.00 5.75 -15.82
N ASP A 95 3.08 4.86 -16.19
CA ASP A 95 1.85 5.21 -16.88
C ASP A 95 0.96 6.09 -16.01
N VAL A 96 0.84 5.74 -14.72
CA VAL A 96 0.10 6.57 -13.75
C VAL A 96 0.75 7.94 -13.58
N ALA A 97 2.08 8.01 -13.52
CA ALA A 97 2.79 9.27 -13.41
C ALA A 97 2.64 10.15 -14.67
N VAL A 98 2.58 9.55 -15.86
CA VAL A 98 2.30 10.26 -17.12
C VAL A 98 0.85 10.73 -17.14
N ALA A 99 -0.11 9.89 -16.75
CA ALA A 99 -1.52 10.24 -16.70
C ALA A 99 -1.79 11.41 -15.73
N GLN A 100 -1.17 11.41 -14.55
CA GLN A 100 -1.27 12.53 -13.60
C GLN A 100 -0.73 13.85 -14.17
N LYS A 101 0.29 13.80 -15.04
CA LYS A 101 0.89 15.00 -15.66
C LYS A 101 0.11 15.49 -16.87
N THR A 102 -0.46 14.56 -17.64
CA THR A 102 -1.07 14.85 -18.95
C THR A 102 -2.59 14.91 -18.91
N GLY A 103 -3.21 14.35 -17.88
CA GLY A 103 -4.65 14.14 -17.78
C GLY A 103 -5.17 13.01 -18.67
N VAL A 104 -4.29 12.16 -19.21
CA VAL A 104 -4.66 11.09 -20.15
C VAL A 104 -4.06 9.76 -19.71
N LEU A 105 -4.91 8.77 -19.47
CA LEU A 105 -4.52 7.38 -19.26
C LEU A 105 -4.93 6.54 -20.47
N PHE A 106 -4.01 5.74 -21.00
CA PHE A 106 -4.33 4.72 -22.00
C PHE A 106 -4.66 3.40 -21.30
N HIS A 107 -5.65 2.69 -21.82
CA HIS A 107 -6.01 1.38 -21.31
C HIS A 107 -4.82 0.42 -21.51
N PRO A 108 -4.41 -0.36 -20.49
CA PRO A 108 -3.19 -1.17 -20.56
C PRO A 108 -3.25 -2.26 -21.65
N GLU A 109 -4.44 -2.78 -21.94
CA GLU A 109 -4.65 -3.83 -22.97
C GLU A 109 -5.43 -3.37 -24.21
N LYS A 110 -5.97 -2.15 -24.23
CA LYS A 110 -6.78 -1.62 -25.34
C LYS A 110 -6.11 -0.36 -25.83
N GLU A 111 -5.99 -0.16 -27.14
CA GLU A 111 -5.40 1.06 -27.72
C GLU A 111 -6.36 2.27 -27.62
N GLU A 112 -6.94 2.47 -26.44
CA GLU A 112 -8.03 3.39 -26.16
C GLU A 112 -7.71 4.26 -24.94
N VAL A 113 -8.24 5.48 -24.93
CA VAL A 113 -8.14 6.37 -23.78
C VAL A 113 -9.19 6.01 -22.74
N VAL A 114 -8.80 5.97 -21.48
CA VAL A 114 -9.70 5.73 -20.36
C VAL A 114 -10.37 7.05 -19.98
N GLU A 115 -11.65 7.19 -20.33
CA GLU A 115 -12.46 8.30 -19.86
C GLU A 115 -12.66 8.22 -18.35
N ASP A 116 -12.58 9.37 -17.68
CA ASP A 116 -12.76 9.52 -16.22
C ASP A 116 -11.81 8.61 -15.41
N PHE A 117 -10.56 8.48 -15.85
CA PHE A 117 -9.60 7.57 -15.22
C PHE A 117 -9.35 7.87 -13.73
N GLU A 118 -9.55 9.12 -13.28
CA GLU A 118 -9.39 9.51 -11.88
C GLU A 118 -10.32 8.73 -10.93
N ASN A 119 -11.50 8.30 -11.42
CA ASN A 119 -12.45 7.48 -10.67
C ASN A 119 -12.28 5.98 -10.91
N LYS A 120 -11.38 5.59 -11.82
CA LYS A 120 -11.13 4.19 -12.22
C LYS A 120 -9.77 3.67 -11.76
N VAL A 121 -8.85 4.56 -11.39
CA VAL A 121 -7.52 4.20 -10.88
C VAL A 121 -7.53 4.13 -9.36
N PHE A 122 -7.16 2.97 -8.83
CA PHE A 122 -7.11 2.69 -7.40
C PHE A 122 -5.69 2.36 -6.97
N ILE A 123 -5.34 2.80 -5.76
CA ILE A 123 -4.11 2.40 -5.09
C ILE A 123 -4.36 1.16 -4.24
N TYR A 124 -3.45 0.19 -4.35
CA TYR A 124 -3.34 -0.93 -3.44
C TYR A 124 -1.89 -1.09 -2.99
N PHE A 125 -1.69 -1.87 -1.93
CA PHE A 125 -0.37 -2.08 -1.37
C PHE A 125 0.00 -3.56 -1.41
N ILE A 126 1.27 -3.82 -1.70
CA ILE A 126 1.87 -5.15 -1.61
C ILE A 126 2.96 -5.14 -0.55
N ALA A 127 3.33 -6.31 -0.04
CA ALA A 127 4.51 -6.46 0.80
C ALA A 127 5.78 -6.06 0.05
N SER A 128 6.66 -5.30 0.69
CA SER A 128 7.94 -4.94 0.10
C SER A 128 8.87 -6.16 -0.03
N ASP A 129 9.94 -6.00 -0.80
CA ASP A 129 11.03 -6.99 -0.89
C ASP A 129 11.62 -7.33 0.48
N TRP A 130 11.74 -6.31 1.34
CA TRP A 130 12.23 -6.49 2.69
C TRP A 130 11.35 -7.46 3.48
N VAL A 131 10.02 -7.30 3.43
CA VAL A 131 9.09 -8.18 4.13
C VAL A 131 9.21 -9.60 3.60
N ARG A 132 9.20 -9.77 2.27
CA ARG A 132 9.30 -11.09 1.63
C ARG A 132 10.58 -11.84 2.00
N ALA A 133 11.70 -11.12 2.12
CA ALA A 133 12.98 -11.72 2.50
C ALA A 133 13.07 -12.09 4.00
N ASN A 134 12.23 -11.51 4.86
CA ASN A 134 12.34 -11.63 6.32
C ASN A 134 11.14 -12.36 6.97
N THR A 135 10.25 -12.93 6.17
CA THR A 135 9.03 -13.65 6.63
C THR A 135 9.10 -15.17 6.39
N VAL A 136 10.28 -15.71 6.05
CA VAL A 136 10.46 -17.15 5.90
C VAL A 136 10.71 -17.80 7.27
N SER A 137 9.66 -18.40 7.83
CA SER A 137 9.74 -19.45 8.87
C SER A 137 8.54 -20.38 8.80
#